data_AF-A0A286EIW3-F1
#
_entry.id   AF-A0A286EIW3-F1
#
_cell.length_a   1.000
_cell.length_b   1.000
_cell.length_c   1.000
_cell.angle_alpha   90.00
_cell.angle_beta   90.00
_cell.angle_gamma   90.00
#
_symmetry.space_group_name_H-M   'P 1'
#
loop_
_entity.id
_entity.type
_entity.pdbx_description
1 polymer ?
#
loop_
_entity_poly.entity_id
_entity_poly.type
_entity_poly.pdbx_seq_one_letter_code
_entity_poly.pdbx_strand_id
1 'polypeptide(L)'
;MRDFLCPNCGNRLAFENSVCLSCGNNVGFDLDTRDFAIVGADGLTTVEPPRRICSNLNLAVCNWLVAADSPTGLCRSCSLTRTRPSDSDLTGLPEFAEAEAAKRRLVLELTELGLPIVDRDTDPEHGLCFDLLSSVHEQVITGHDNGVITLDLAESDDVHREQLRISMDEPYRTLLGHFRHEIGHYYNDVLALEGEPRKQYEALFGDYDLDYQAALDRHYSEGAPEGWTENYISSYATMHPAEDWAETFAHYLHIRDTIDTAAAFGFAPAGATVDKPLAGSSGFDRIIELWLPLSWALNMINRSMGHQDLYPFVLPPAVLEKMRLIHELISA
;
A
#
# COMPACT_ATOMS: atom_id res chain seq x y z
N MET A 1 -6.67 -1.67 -7.93
CA MET A 1 -8.17 -1.63 -7.97
C MET A 1 -8.70 -2.55 -9.05
N ARG A 2 -9.84 -3.24 -8.86
CA ARG A 2 -10.36 -4.27 -9.80
C ARG A 2 -11.78 -3.93 -10.30
N ASP A 3 -12.25 -4.61 -11.35
CA ASP A 3 -13.63 -4.48 -11.87
C ASP A 3 -14.58 -5.36 -11.04
N PHE A 4 -15.10 -4.81 -9.94
CA PHE A 4 -16.01 -5.52 -9.05
C PHE A 4 -17.46 -5.40 -9.53
N LEU A 5 -18.22 -6.48 -9.38
CA LEU A 5 -19.63 -6.53 -9.77
C LEU A 5 -20.52 -6.89 -8.58
N CYS A 6 -21.71 -6.30 -8.52
CA CYS A 6 -22.72 -6.69 -7.56
C CYS A 6 -23.18 -8.13 -7.86
N PRO A 7 -23.02 -9.07 -6.91
CA PRO A 7 -23.36 -10.48 -7.16
C PRO A 7 -24.87 -10.73 -7.37
N ASN A 8 -25.74 -9.76 -7.03
CA ASN A 8 -27.18 -9.86 -7.27
C ASN A 8 -27.63 -9.34 -8.64
N CYS A 9 -27.06 -8.23 -9.12
CA CYS A 9 -27.58 -7.53 -10.32
C CYS A 9 -26.54 -7.24 -11.40
N GLY A 10 -25.26 -7.57 -11.17
CA GLY A 10 -24.17 -7.35 -12.11
C GLY A 10 -23.75 -5.88 -12.30
N ASN A 11 -24.30 -4.94 -11.53
CA ASN A 11 -23.87 -3.54 -11.59
C ASN A 11 -22.43 -3.40 -11.06
N ARG A 12 -21.62 -2.55 -11.71
CA ARG A 12 -20.27 -2.24 -11.24
C ARG A 12 -20.27 -1.64 -9.83
N LEU A 13 -19.29 -2.05 -9.04
CA LEU A 13 -19.05 -1.56 -7.69
C LEU A 13 -17.64 -0.98 -7.60
N ALA A 14 -17.52 0.14 -6.89
CA ALA A 14 -16.25 0.59 -6.34
C ALA A 14 -15.90 -0.26 -5.11
N PHE A 15 -14.61 -0.40 -4.84
CA PHE A 15 -14.09 -1.21 -3.73
C PHE A 15 -14.60 -0.75 -2.35
N GLU A 16 -14.98 0.52 -2.21
CA GLU A 16 -15.46 1.12 -0.99
C GLU A 16 -16.99 1.04 -0.83
N ASN A 17 -17.71 0.48 -1.81
CA ASN A 17 -19.16 0.38 -1.71
C ASN A 17 -19.58 -0.57 -0.58
N SER A 18 -20.58 -0.15 0.19
CA SER A 18 -21.29 -1.01 1.17
C SER A 18 -22.74 -1.31 0.73
N VAL A 19 -23.22 -0.66 -0.33
CA VAL A 19 -24.55 -0.82 -0.90
C VAL A 19 -24.44 -0.74 -2.42
N CYS A 20 -25.15 -1.63 -3.13
CA CYS A 20 -25.34 -1.50 -4.56
C CYS A 20 -26.45 -0.48 -4.85
N LEU A 21 -26.10 0.67 -5.42
CA LEU A 21 -27.08 1.73 -5.72
C LEU A 21 -28.08 1.37 -6.83
N SER A 22 -27.84 0.28 -7.58
CA SER A 22 -28.75 -0.18 -8.63
C SER A 22 -29.89 -1.05 -8.08
N CYS A 23 -29.58 -2.02 -7.20
CA CYS A 23 -30.58 -2.95 -6.67
C CYS A 23 -30.92 -2.74 -5.18
N GLY A 24 -30.20 -1.87 -4.47
CA GLY A 24 -30.43 -1.53 -3.07
C GLY A 24 -29.88 -2.55 -2.06
N ASN A 25 -29.29 -3.65 -2.49
CA ASN A 25 -28.73 -4.65 -1.57
C ASN A 25 -27.48 -4.13 -0.86
N ASN A 26 -27.35 -4.45 0.42
CA ASN A 26 -26.09 -4.33 1.15
C ASN A 26 -25.08 -5.32 0.59
N VAL A 27 -23.83 -4.86 0.48
CA VAL A 27 -22.70 -5.65 0.02
C VAL A 27 -21.53 -5.49 0.98
N GLY A 28 -20.73 -6.55 1.13
CA GLY A 28 -19.48 -6.50 1.87
C GLY A 28 -18.36 -7.17 1.07
N PHE A 29 -17.15 -6.64 1.17
CA PHE A 29 -15.98 -7.20 0.50
C PHE A 29 -15.40 -8.35 1.32
N ASP A 30 -15.29 -9.53 0.71
CA ASP A 30 -14.61 -10.69 1.29
C ASP A 30 -13.19 -10.78 0.76
N LEU A 31 -12.20 -10.65 1.65
CA LEU A 31 -10.79 -10.74 1.28
C LEU A 31 -10.40 -12.14 0.77
N ASP A 32 -11.02 -13.20 1.27
CA ASP A 32 -10.61 -14.57 0.91
C ASP A 32 -11.05 -14.93 -0.51
N THR A 33 -12.23 -14.49 -0.93
CA THR A 33 -12.69 -14.61 -2.32
C THR A 33 -12.24 -13.44 -3.19
N ARG A 34 -11.76 -12.35 -2.57
CA ARG A 34 -11.39 -11.08 -3.21
C ARG A 34 -12.53 -10.47 -4.03
N ASP A 35 -13.76 -10.59 -3.53
CA ASP A 35 -14.97 -10.12 -4.21
C ASP A 35 -16.07 -9.71 -3.22
N PHE A 36 -17.14 -9.10 -3.71
CA PHE A 36 -18.30 -8.73 -2.90
C PHE A 36 -19.26 -9.90 -2.69
N ALA A 37 -19.82 -9.98 -1.48
CA ALA A 37 -20.97 -10.83 -1.15
C ALA A 37 -22.18 -9.98 -0.75
N ILE A 38 -23.40 -10.51 -0.98
CA ILE A 38 -24.62 -9.89 -0.47
C ILE A 38 -24.70 -10.09 1.03
N VAL A 39 -24.99 -9.01 1.75
CA VAL A 39 -25.28 -9.03 3.18
C VAL A 39 -26.79 -8.92 3.39
N GLY A 40 -27.36 -9.91 4.06
CA GLY A 40 -28.77 -9.98 4.43
C GLY A 40 -29.15 -8.93 5.46
N ALA A 41 -30.46 -8.80 5.71
CA ALA A 41 -31.00 -7.86 6.69
C ALA A 41 -30.61 -8.20 8.14
N ASP A 42 -30.23 -9.45 8.40
CA ASP A 42 -29.69 -9.94 9.66
C ASP A 42 -28.19 -9.63 9.85
N GLY A 43 -27.57 -8.97 8.87
CA GLY A 43 -26.15 -8.60 8.90
C GLY A 43 -25.20 -9.74 8.52
N LEU A 44 -25.73 -10.87 8.04
CA LEU A 44 -24.95 -12.03 7.61
C LEU A 44 -24.95 -12.18 6.10
N THR A 45 -23.89 -12.75 5.55
CA THR A 45 -23.84 -13.10 4.13
C THR A 45 -24.70 -14.30 3.81
N THR A 46 -25.22 -14.37 2.58
CA THR A 46 -25.99 -15.53 2.10
C THR A 46 -25.13 -16.71 1.65
N VAL A 47 -23.79 -16.56 1.69
CA VAL A 47 -22.81 -17.58 1.32
C VAL A 47 -22.32 -18.35 2.55
N GLU A 48 -21.93 -19.61 2.35
CA GLU A 48 -21.41 -20.50 3.39
C GLU A 48 -19.87 -20.63 3.30
N PRO A 49 -19.12 -20.57 4.42
CA PRO A 49 -19.61 -20.29 5.78
C PRO A 49 -20.08 -18.83 5.93
N PRO A 50 -21.05 -18.55 6.82
CA PRO A 50 -21.60 -17.21 6.97
C PRO A 50 -20.52 -16.24 7.46
N ARG A 51 -20.52 -15.05 6.87
CA ARG A 51 -19.70 -13.91 7.26
C ARG A 51 -20.59 -12.76 7.68
N ARG A 52 -20.02 -11.82 8.43
CA ARG A 52 -20.69 -10.59 8.87
C ARG A 52 -19.84 -9.38 8.52
N ILE A 53 -20.45 -8.20 8.52
CA ILE A 53 -19.71 -6.94 8.33
C ILE A 53 -18.79 -6.70 9.53
N CYS A 54 -17.60 -6.16 9.27
CA CYS A 54 -16.64 -5.71 10.26
C CYS A 54 -17.27 -4.76 11.29
N SER A 55 -16.90 -4.93 12.57
CA SER A 55 -17.41 -4.10 13.67
C SER A 55 -17.00 -2.63 13.53
N ASN A 56 -15.94 -2.34 12.77
CA ASN A 56 -15.52 -0.97 12.43
C ASN A 56 -16.29 -0.37 11.23
N LEU A 57 -17.47 -0.89 10.89
CA LEU A 57 -18.32 -0.33 9.81
C LEU A 57 -18.52 1.18 9.95
N ASN A 58 -18.97 1.66 11.10
CA ASN A 58 -19.27 3.09 11.28
C ASN A 58 -18.03 3.91 11.67
N LEU A 59 -17.05 3.27 12.31
CA LEU A 59 -15.87 3.94 12.84
C LEU A 59 -14.80 4.18 11.76
N ALA A 60 -14.54 3.18 10.93
CA ALA A 60 -13.53 3.21 9.88
C ALA A 60 -14.14 3.22 8.46
N VAL A 61 -15.46 3.44 8.37
CA VAL A 61 -16.25 3.30 7.14
C VAL A 61 -15.92 1.97 6.43
N CYS A 62 -15.78 0.90 7.24
CA CYS A 62 -15.26 -0.37 6.77
C CYS A 62 -16.36 -1.23 6.14
N ASN A 63 -16.15 -1.65 4.90
CA ASN A 63 -17.08 -2.49 4.16
C ASN A 63 -16.63 -3.95 4.05
N TRP A 64 -15.59 -4.36 4.79
CA TRP A 64 -15.05 -5.72 4.72
C TRP A 64 -15.83 -6.69 5.59
N LEU A 65 -15.80 -7.95 5.17
CA LEU A 65 -16.41 -9.08 5.85
C LEU A 65 -15.42 -9.77 6.77
N VAL A 66 -15.95 -10.45 7.79
CA VAL A 66 -15.24 -11.29 8.74
C VAL A 66 -16.07 -12.54 9.00
N ALA A 67 -15.42 -13.66 9.36
CA ALA A 67 -16.12 -14.87 9.79
C ALA A 67 -17.17 -14.56 10.87
N ALA A 68 -18.35 -15.15 10.77
CA ALA A 68 -19.47 -14.85 11.67
C ALA A 68 -19.16 -15.17 13.15
N ASP A 69 -18.27 -16.14 13.39
CA ASP A 69 -17.81 -16.59 14.70
C ASP A 69 -16.53 -15.87 15.18
N SER A 70 -16.03 -14.86 14.44
CA SER A 70 -14.87 -14.09 14.85
C SER A 70 -15.07 -13.47 16.24
N PRO A 71 -14.16 -13.73 17.21
CA PRO A 71 -14.29 -13.23 18.57
C PRO A 71 -14.27 -11.69 18.66
N THR A 72 -13.44 -11.05 17.84
CA THR A 72 -13.30 -9.58 17.82
C THR A 72 -14.32 -8.93 16.89
N GLY A 73 -14.80 -9.67 15.89
CA GLY A 73 -15.62 -9.13 14.81
C GLY A 73 -14.90 -8.10 13.96
N LEU A 74 -13.56 -8.05 13.99
CA LEU A 74 -12.73 -7.18 13.14
C LEU A 74 -12.28 -7.95 11.90
N CYS A 75 -12.35 -7.33 10.73
CA CYS A 75 -11.80 -7.90 9.50
C CYS A 75 -10.27 -7.89 9.53
N ARG A 76 -9.64 -8.66 8.62
CA ARG A 76 -8.18 -8.83 8.55
C ARG A 76 -7.40 -7.52 8.46
N SER A 77 -7.96 -6.46 7.86
CA SER A 77 -7.30 -5.16 7.82
C SER A 77 -7.46 -4.40 9.14
N CYS A 78 -8.68 -4.29 9.68
CA CYS A 78 -8.94 -3.56 10.92
C CYS A 78 -8.31 -4.22 12.16
N SER A 79 -8.13 -5.55 12.16
CA SER A 79 -7.45 -6.26 13.25
C SER A 79 -5.96 -5.91 13.36
N LEU A 80 -5.34 -5.43 12.27
CA LEU A 80 -3.94 -5.00 12.29
C LEU A 80 -3.76 -3.61 12.93
N THR A 81 -4.82 -2.84 13.17
CA THR A 81 -4.69 -1.57 13.90
C THR A 81 -4.62 -1.84 15.39
N ARG A 82 -3.45 -1.58 15.96
CA ARG A 82 -3.22 -1.67 17.40
C ARG A 82 -3.75 -0.43 18.11
N THR A 83 -3.45 0.75 17.56
CA THR A 83 -3.82 2.05 18.16
C THR A 83 -4.54 2.93 17.15
N ARG A 84 -5.60 3.61 17.62
CA ARG A 84 -6.39 4.58 16.85
C ARG A 84 -6.72 5.80 17.72
N PRO A 85 -7.23 6.91 17.16
CA PRO A 85 -7.65 8.07 17.94
C PRO A 85 -8.76 7.74 18.93
N SER A 86 -8.83 8.55 20.00
CA SER A 86 -9.91 8.51 20.99
C SER A 86 -11.28 8.80 20.35
N ASP A 87 -12.36 8.24 20.91
CA ASP A 87 -13.74 8.52 20.46
C ASP A 87 -14.14 10.00 20.62
N SER A 88 -13.41 10.74 21.46
CA SER A 88 -13.57 12.18 21.65
C SER A 88 -12.84 13.02 20.60
N ASP A 89 -11.95 12.42 19.82
CA ASP A 89 -11.18 13.11 18.79
C ASP A 89 -12.00 13.22 17.50
N LEU A 90 -12.81 14.26 17.42
CA LEU A 90 -13.71 14.48 16.29
C LEU A 90 -12.99 14.85 14.99
N THR A 91 -11.71 15.22 15.07
CA THR A 91 -10.88 15.52 13.89
C THR A 91 -10.17 14.27 13.41
N GLY A 92 -9.52 13.52 14.31
CA GLY A 92 -8.78 12.32 13.95
C GLY A 92 -9.64 11.13 13.50
N LEU A 93 -10.92 11.07 13.91
CA LEU A 93 -11.80 9.95 13.53
C LEU A 93 -12.13 9.88 12.02
N PRO A 94 -12.51 10.99 11.34
CA PRO A 94 -12.60 11.01 9.88
C PRO A 94 -11.29 10.62 9.18
N GLU A 95 -10.16 11.17 9.63
CA GLU A 95 -8.83 10.89 9.08
C GLU A 95 -8.45 9.40 9.25
N PHE A 96 -8.82 8.82 10.40
CA PHE A 96 -8.69 7.38 10.66
C PHE A 96 -9.47 6.53 9.66
N ALA A 97 -10.68 6.94 9.27
CA ALA A 97 -11.45 6.21 8.27
C ALA A 97 -10.78 6.26 6.88
N GLU A 98 -10.16 7.39 6.51
CA GLU A 98 -9.39 7.52 5.27
C GLU A 98 -8.12 6.66 5.30
N ALA A 99 -7.39 6.66 6.41
CA ALA A 99 -6.22 5.80 6.62
C ALA A 99 -6.57 4.31 6.55
N GLU A 100 -7.66 3.89 7.20
CA GLU A 100 -8.16 2.53 7.10
C GLU A 100 -8.59 2.17 5.67
N ALA A 101 -9.14 3.10 4.90
CA ALA A 101 -9.46 2.87 3.49
C ALA A 101 -8.20 2.64 2.64
N ALA A 102 -7.15 3.45 2.83
CA ALA A 102 -5.86 3.26 2.18
C ALA A 102 -5.20 1.93 2.60
N LYS A 103 -5.17 1.63 3.90
CA LYS A 103 -4.64 0.38 4.44
C LYS A 103 -5.37 -0.85 3.88
N ARG A 104 -6.70 -0.80 3.68
CA ARG A 104 -7.44 -1.91 3.05
C ARG A 104 -6.97 -2.18 1.62
N ARG A 105 -6.63 -1.14 0.84
CA ARG A 105 -6.06 -1.31 -0.51
C ARG A 105 -4.69 -1.98 -0.44
N LEU A 106 -3.83 -1.55 0.50
CA LEU A 106 -2.54 -2.20 0.76
C LEU A 106 -2.72 -3.68 1.13
N VAL A 107 -3.56 -3.98 2.13
CA VAL A 107 -3.76 -5.37 2.61
C VAL A 107 -4.29 -6.28 1.50
N LEU A 108 -5.19 -5.77 0.64
CA LEU A 108 -5.63 -6.52 -0.54
C LEU A 108 -4.47 -6.82 -1.49
N GLU A 109 -3.66 -5.82 -1.81
CA GLU A 109 -2.49 -5.98 -2.69
C GLU A 109 -1.48 -7.00 -2.14
N LEU A 110 -1.11 -6.90 -0.86
CA LEU A 110 -0.23 -7.85 -0.19
C LEU A 110 -0.79 -9.28 -0.23
N THR A 111 -2.10 -9.42 0.01
CA THR A 111 -2.80 -10.72 -0.05
C THR A 111 -2.81 -11.30 -1.47
N GLU A 112 -2.89 -10.47 -2.51
CA GLU A 112 -2.81 -10.92 -3.89
C GLU A 112 -1.39 -11.29 -4.32
N LEU A 113 -0.38 -10.62 -3.76
CA LEU A 113 1.02 -10.96 -3.96
C LEU A 113 1.42 -12.23 -3.19
N GLY A 114 0.58 -12.72 -2.28
CA GLY A 114 0.89 -13.87 -1.45
C GLY A 114 1.92 -13.57 -0.35
N LEU A 115 2.16 -12.29 -0.07
CA LEU A 115 3.10 -11.88 0.96
C LEU A 115 2.57 -12.25 2.35
N PRO A 116 3.46 -12.69 3.27
CA PRO A 116 3.05 -13.03 4.63
C PRO A 116 2.56 -11.78 5.36
N ILE A 117 1.41 -11.92 6.02
CA ILE A 117 0.84 -10.91 6.93
C ILE A 117 0.64 -11.62 8.26
N VAL A 118 1.66 -11.58 9.12
CA VAL A 118 1.65 -12.17 10.46
C VAL A 118 1.35 -11.06 11.45
N ASP A 119 0.26 -11.17 12.20
CA ASP A 119 -0.14 -10.15 13.18
C ASP A 119 0.55 -10.34 14.55
N ARG A 120 0.35 -9.37 15.44
CA ARG A 120 0.89 -9.37 16.80
C ARG A 120 0.28 -10.44 17.72
N ASP A 121 -0.88 -10.97 17.40
CA ASP A 121 -1.47 -12.08 18.16
C ASP A 121 -0.70 -13.38 17.87
N THR A 122 -0.19 -13.53 16.65
CA THR A 122 0.61 -14.68 16.21
C THR A 122 2.09 -14.52 16.55
N ASP A 123 2.68 -13.36 16.26
CA ASP A 123 4.06 -13.00 16.60
C ASP A 123 4.08 -11.70 17.43
N PRO A 124 4.10 -11.81 18.77
CA PRO A 124 4.06 -10.65 19.64
C PRO A 124 5.26 -9.70 19.50
N GLU A 125 6.42 -10.17 19.01
CA GLU A 125 7.65 -9.38 18.95
C GLU A 125 7.84 -8.70 17.59
N HIS A 126 7.56 -9.38 16.49
CA HIS A 126 7.81 -8.88 15.12
C HIS A 126 6.57 -8.86 14.21
N GLY A 127 5.39 -9.23 14.74
CA GLY A 127 4.15 -9.20 13.99
C GLY A 127 3.78 -7.81 13.49
N LEU A 128 3.24 -7.73 12.29
CA LEU A 128 2.77 -6.51 11.67
C LEU A 128 1.59 -5.91 12.45
N CYS A 129 1.70 -4.65 12.81
CA CYS A 129 0.57 -3.85 13.25
C CYS A 129 0.73 -2.37 12.88
N PHE A 130 -0.37 -1.62 12.99
CA PHE A 130 -0.44 -0.21 12.67
C PHE A 130 -0.87 0.61 13.88
N ASP A 131 -0.11 1.67 14.16
CA ASP A 131 -0.52 2.76 15.05
C ASP A 131 -0.93 3.94 14.18
N LEU A 132 -2.24 4.18 14.11
CA LEU A 132 -2.82 5.28 13.33
C LEU A 132 -3.17 6.40 14.30
N LEU A 133 -2.26 7.34 14.47
CA LEU A 133 -2.27 8.32 15.57
C LEU A 133 -2.66 9.71 15.07
N SER A 134 -3.34 10.47 15.91
CA SER A 134 -3.77 11.84 15.61
C SER A 134 -2.81 12.84 16.22
N SER A 135 -2.20 13.70 15.40
CA SER A 135 -1.32 14.77 15.90
C SER A 135 -2.03 16.02 16.41
N VAL A 136 -3.36 15.98 16.57
CA VAL A 136 -4.18 17.09 17.06
C VAL A 136 -3.78 17.51 18.49
N HIS A 137 -3.31 16.57 19.30
CA HIS A 137 -2.99 16.80 20.71
C HIS A 137 -1.55 16.47 21.09
N GLU A 138 -0.82 15.74 20.25
CA GLU A 138 0.56 15.31 20.50
C GLU A 138 1.34 15.24 19.20
N GLN A 139 2.66 15.29 19.27
CA GLN A 139 3.48 15.11 18.08
C GLN A 139 3.58 13.62 17.75
N VAL A 140 3.21 13.26 16.53
CA VAL A 140 3.36 11.89 16.01
C VAL A 140 4.62 11.83 15.17
N ILE A 141 5.42 10.78 15.37
CA ILE A 141 6.55 10.46 14.49
C ILE A 141 6.10 9.27 13.64
N THR A 142 6.00 9.51 12.35
CA THR A 142 5.74 8.46 11.36
C THR A 142 6.99 7.62 11.14
N GLY A 143 6.82 6.31 10.96
CA GLY A 143 7.90 5.40 10.61
C GLY A 143 7.59 3.95 10.94
N HIS A 144 8.59 3.09 10.77
CA HIS A 144 8.54 1.67 11.08
C HIS A 144 9.52 1.29 12.20
N ASP A 145 9.06 0.49 13.17
CA ASP A 145 9.90 -0.09 14.22
C ASP A 145 9.43 -1.52 14.56
N ASN A 146 10.27 -2.52 14.28
CA ASN A 146 10.07 -3.93 14.64
C ASN A 146 8.67 -4.49 14.27
N GLY A 147 8.14 -4.17 13.09
CA GLY A 147 6.81 -4.58 12.64
C GLY A 147 5.66 -3.66 13.07
N VAL A 148 5.92 -2.59 13.82
CA VAL A 148 4.95 -1.51 14.05
C VAL A 148 5.13 -0.45 12.98
N ILE A 149 4.09 -0.19 12.19
CA ILE A 149 4.03 0.97 11.30
C ILE A 149 3.21 2.05 11.98
N THR A 150 3.83 3.20 12.25
CA THR A 150 3.18 4.36 12.84
C THR A 150 2.93 5.40 11.76
N LEU A 151 1.70 5.91 11.65
CA LEU A 151 1.37 7.01 10.75
C LEU A 151 0.66 8.13 11.50
N ASP A 152 1.04 9.37 11.19
CA ASP A 152 0.24 10.54 11.54
C ASP A 152 -0.98 10.67 10.61
N LEU A 153 -2.17 10.69 11.20
CA LEU A 153 -3.43 10.84 10.51
C LEU A 153 -3.62 12.21 9.86
N ALA A 154 -2.90 13.24 10.32
CA ALA A 154 -2.89 14.55 9.66
C ALA A 154 -2.43 14.46 8.20
N GLU A 155 -1.71 13.41 7.82
CA GLU A 155 -1.33 13.14 6.43
C GLU A 155 -2.50 12.82 5.51
N SER A 156 -3.70 12.58 6.04
CA SER A 156 -4.93 12.42 5.27
C SER A 156 -5.51 13.76 4.79
N ASP A 157 -5.23 14.88 5.46
CA ASP A 157 -5.65 16.23 5.05
C ASP A 157 -4.91 16.69 3.77
N ASP A 158 -5.67 17.05 2.73
CA ASP A 158 -5.16 17.50 1.42
C ASP A 158 -4.22 18.71 1.53
N VAL A 159 -4.53 19.68 2.39
CA VAL A 159 -3.75 20.91 2.55
C VAL A 159 -2.45 20.62 3.29
N HIS A 160 -2.53 19.84 4.38
CA HIS A 160 -1.35 19.44 5.14
C HIS A 160 -0.41 18.59 4.28
N ARG A 161 -0.95 17.62 3.54
CA ARG A 161 -0.19 16.77 2.63
C ARG A 161 0.47 17.54 1.50
N GLU A 162 -0.22 18.53 0.90
CA GLU A 162 0.38 19.38 -0.14
C GLU A 162 1.47 20.28 0.43
N GLN A 163 1.31 20.78 1.66
CA GLN A 163 2.35 21.54 2.35
C GLN A 163 3.59 20.69 2.61
N LEU A 164 3.41 19.47 3.12
CA LEU A 164 4.50 18.51 3.32
C LEU A 164 5.20 18.22 2.00
N ARG A 165 4.42 17.89 0.96
CA ARG A 165 4.94 17.60 -0.39
C ARG A 165 5.84 18.73 -0.91
N ILE A 166 5.39 19.98 -0.80
CA ILE A 166 6.19 21.14 -1.21
C ILE A 166 7.43 21.32 -0.31
N SER A 167 7.27 21.16 1.01
CA SER A 167 8.36 21.37 1.96
C SER A 167 9.47 20.31 1.88
N MET A 168 9.12 19.10 1.46
CA MET A 168 10.02 17.96 1.30
C MET A 168 10.48 17.76 -0.15
N ASP A 169 10.11 18.68 -1.06
CA ASP A 169 10.38 18.59 -2.51
C ASP A 169 9.96 17.23 -3.12
N GLU A 170 8.85 16.68 -2.60
CA GLU A 170 8.32 15.40 -3.05
C GLU A 170 7.49 15.60 -4.32
N PRO A 171 7.69 14.77 -5.36
CA PRO A 171 6.92 14.88 -6.59
C PRO A 171 5.47 14.39 -6.43
N TYR A 172 5.21 13.55 -5.41
CA TYR A 172 3.91 12.94 -5.18
C TYR A 172 3.83 12.39 -3.74
N ARG A 173 2.77 12.76 -2.98
CA ARG A 173 2.49 12.19 -1.66
C ARG A 173 1.04 11.75 -1.61
N THR A 174 0.78 10.49 -1.23
CA THR A 174 -0.56 9.99 -0.91
C THR A 174 -0.49 9.05 0.28
N LEU A 175 -1.59 8.92 1.01
CA LEU A 175 -1.65 8.05 2.19
C LEU A 175 -1.36 6.58 1.84
N LEU A 176 -1.86 6.09 0.70
CA LEU A 176 -1.53 4.75 0.22
C LEU A 176 -0.05 4.62 -0.17
N GLY A 177 0.54 5.64 -0.79
CA GLY A 177 1.98 5.66 -1.08
C GLY A 177 2.82 5.58 0.19
N HIS A 178 2.41 6.30 1.23
CA HIS A 178 3.11 6.25 2.52
C HIS A 178 2.99 4.87 3.19
N PHE A 179 1.79 4.29 3.22
CA PHE A 179 1.62 2.90 3.66
C PHE A 179 2.51 1.92 2.89
N ARG A 180 2.70 2.14 1.58
CA ARG A 180 3.57 1.31 0.72
C ARG A 180 5.06 1.52 0.98
N HIS A 181 5.47 2.71 1.40
CA HIS A 181 6.83 3.00 1.85
C HIS A 181 7.10 2.29 3.19
N GLU A 182 6.26 2.52 4.20
CA GLU A 182 6.46 1.97 5.54
C GLU A 182 6.39 0.43 5.58
N ILE A 183 5.48 -0.17 4.80
CA ILE A 183 5.45 -1.62 4.67
C ILE A 183 6.69 -2.18 3.94
N GLY A 184 7.36 -1.34 3.14
CA GLY A 184 8.64 -1.67 2.52
C GLY A 184 9.72 -1.91 3.57
N HIS A 185 9.76 -1.12 4.65
CA HIS A 185 10.66 -1.38 5.77
C HIS A 185 10.36 -2.72 6.46
N TYR A 186 9.08 -3.00 6.75
CA TYR A 186 8.69 -4.29 7.32
C TYR A 186 9.14 -5.47 6.43
N TYR A 187 8.92 -5.39 5.12
CA TYR A 187 9.34 -6.45 4.20
C TYR A 187 10.85 -6.48 3.93
N ASN A 188 11.61 -5.45 4.30
CA ASN A 188 13.06 -5.54 4.31
C ASN A 188 13.50 -6.61 5.32
N ASP A 189 13.03 -6.49 6.56
CA ASP A 189 13.32 -7.43 7.64
C ASP A 189 12.85 -8.86 7.30
N VAL A 190 11.66 -8.97 6.70
CA VAL A 190 11.06 -10.28 6.37
C VAL A 190 11.72 -10.97 5.17
N LEU A 191 12.17 -10.22 4.16
CA LEU A 191 12.59 -10.80 2.87
C LEU A 191 14.08 -10.69 2.57
N ALA A 192 14.76 -9.67 3.08
CA ALA A 192 16.04 -9.23 2.53
C ALA A 192 17.20 -9.19 3.54
N LEU A 193 16.96 -9.12 4.85
CA LEU A 193 18.04 -8.89 5.82
C LEU A 193 18.71 -10.14 6.39
N GLU A 194 18.37 -11.33 5.89
CA GLU A 194 19.00 -12.59 6.30
C GLU A 194 19.48 -13.43 5.10
N GLY A 195 20.50 -14.26 5.32
CA GLY A 195 20.94 -15.28 4.36
C GLY A 195 21.54 -14.75 3.05
N GLU A 196 21.23 -15.41 1.94
CA GLU A 196 21.66 -14.99 0.59
C GLU A 196 20.98 -13.68 0.12
N PRO A 197 19.68 -13.43 0.37
CA PRO A 197 19.03 -12.15 0.05
C PRO A 197 19.81 -10.93 0.55
N ARG A 198 20.40 -11.00 1.76
CA ARG A 198 21.20 -9.90 2.32
C ARG A 198 22.41 -9.51 1.47
N LYS A 199 23.08 -10.49 0.87
CA LYS A 199 24.22 -10.20 -0.03
C LYS A 199 23.77 -9.50 -1.32
N GLN A 200 22.60 -9.88 -1.83
CA GLN A 200 22.02 -9.24 -3.03
C GLN A 200 21.54 -7.83 -2.70
N TYR A 201 20.94 -7.64 -1.52
CA TYR A 201 20.59 -6.35 -0.97
C TYR A 201 21.81 -5.43 -0.90
N GLU A 202 22.87 -5.85 -0.22
CA GLU A 202 24.08 -5.03 -0.01
C GLU A 202 24.77 -4.67 -1.33
N ALA A 203 24.70 -5.55 -2.33
CA ALA A 203 25.25 -5.29 -3.66
C ALA A 203 24.49 -4.22 -4.46
N LEU A 204 23.18 -4.04 -4.22
CA LEU A 204 22.31 -3.14 -4.99
C LEU A 204 21.96 -1.86 -4.25
N PHE A 205 21.69 -1.94 -2.94
CA PHE A 205 21.23 -0.84 -2.10
C PHE A 205 22.36 -0.26 -1.22
N GLY A 206 23.36 -1.08 -0.90
CA GLY A 206 24.46 -0.72 0.00
C GLY A 206 24.30 -1.25 1.41
N ASP A 207 25.11 -0.73 2.33
CA ASP A 207 25.21 -1.24 3.70
C ASP A 207 24.01 -0.82 4.56
N TYR A 208 23.18 -1.79 4.96
CA TYR A 208 22.02 -1.57 5.81
C TYR A 208 22.41 -1.05 7.21
N ASP A 209 23.59 -1.43 7.72
CA ASP A 209 24.01 -1.13 9.10
C ASP A 209 24.66 0.26 9.24
N LEU A 210 24.56 1.12 8.21
CA LEU A 210 24.98 2.50 8.29
C LEU A 210 24.21 3.24 9.41
N ASP A 211 24.86 4.21 10.04
CA ASP A 211 24.21 5.01 11.06
C ASP A 211 23.11 5.87 10.41
N TYR A 212 21.86 5.49 10.68
CA TYR A 212 20.68 6.12 10.12
C TYR A 212 20.62 7.62 10.43
N GLN A 213 20.91 8.02 11.68
CA GLN A 213 20.83 9.42 12.08
C GLN A 213 21.92 10.25 11.42
N ALA A 214 23.14 9.73 11.33
CA ALA A 214 24.22 10.41 10.61
C ALA A 214 23.92 10.54 9.11
N ALA A 215 23.28 9.53 8.51
CA ALA A 215 22.87 9.53 7.11
C ALA A 215 21.75 10.57 6.84
N LEU A 216 20.78 10.66 7.76
CA LEU A 216 19.71 11.65 7.77
C LEU A 216 20.27 13.09 7.88
N ASP A 217 21.15 13.32 8.85
CA ASP A 217 21.79 14.62 9.07
C ASP A 217 22.59 15.07 7.84
N ARG A 218 23.32 14.14 7.20
CA ARG A 218 24.02 14.39 5.92
C ARG A 218 23.02 14.76 4.83
N HIS A 219 21.94 14.01 4.66
CA HIS A 219 20.97 14.28 3.59
C HIS A 219 20.34 15.67 3.72
N TYR A 220 19.95 16.11 4.92
CA TYR A 220 19.38 17.45 5.11
C TYR A 220 20.42 18.59 5.04
N SER A 221 21.69 18.31 5.33
CA SER A 221 22.75 19.33 5.28
C SER A 221 23.37 19.49 3.89
N GLU A 222 23.54 18.39 3.16
CA GLU A 222 24.25 18.35 1.87
C GLU A 222 23.32 18.11 0.68
N GLY A 223 22.12 17.57 0.91
CA GLY A 223 21.19 17.16 -0.13
C GLY A 223 21.53 15.81 -0.77
N ALA A 224 20.80 15.49 -1.84
CA ALA A 224 21.10 14.33 -2.67
C ALA A 224 22.39 14.57 -3.50
N PRO A 225 23.26 13.55 -3.66
CA PRO A 225 24.51 13.68 -4.40
C PRO A 225 24.28 14.01 -5.89
N GLU A 226 25.24 14.67 -6.52
CA GLU A 226 25.18 14.96 -7.96
C GLU A 226 25.03 13.67 -8.79
N GLY A 227 24.14 13.67 -9.78
CA GLY A 227 23.87 12.49 -10.61
C GLY A 227 23.01 11.40 -9.95
N TRP A 228 22.41 11.65 -8.78
CA TRP A 228 21.59 10.65 -8.08
C TRP A 228 20.46 10.06 -8.92
N THR A 229 19.88 10.84 -9.85
CA THR A 229 18.77 10.43 -10.72
C THR A 229 19.10 9.25 -11.64
N GLU A 230 20.39 8.91 -11.79
CA GLU A 230 20.83 7.73 -12.56
C GLU A 230 20.71 6.42 -11.75
N ASN A 231 20.63 6.51 -10.41
CA ASN A 231 20.76 5.36 -9.52
C ASN A 231 19.61 5.21 -8.51
N TYR A 232 18.86 6.27 -8.22
CA TYR A 232 17.81 6.29 -7.20
C TYR A 232 16.48 6.80 -7.75
N ILE A 233 15.38 6.28 -7.21
CA ILE A 233 14.02 6.62 -7.62
C ILE A 233 13.58 8.02 -7.14
N SER A 234 14.11 8.45 -5.99
CA SER A 234 13.85 9.74 -5.37
C SER A 234 15.13 10.29 -4.74
N SER A 235 15.14 11.59 -4.42
CA SER A 235 16.23 12.21 -3.67
C SER A 235 16.34 11.60 -2.28
N TYR A 236 15.21 11.31 -1.62
CA TYR A 236 15.17 10.73 -0.28
C TYR A 236 15.71 9.29 -0.24
N ALA A 237 15.53 8.50 -1.30
CA ALA A 237 16.18 7.19 -1.45
C ALA A 237 17.72 7.26 -1.36
N THR A 238 18.34 8.42 -1.60
CA THR A 238 19.80 8.60 -1.42
C THR A 238 20.22 8.75 0.04
N MET A 239 19.26 8.89 0.95
CA MET A 239 19.51 9.18 2.36
C MET A 239 20.17 7.99 3.04
N HIS A 240 19.55 6.81 2.95
CA HIS A 240 20.03 5.57 3.58
C HIS A 240 19.60 4.34 2.76
N PRO A 241 20.37 3.23 2.72
CA PRO A 241 20.00 2.02 1.97
C PRO A 241 18.62 1.44 2.34
N ALA A 242 18.22 1.54 3.61
CA ALA A 242 16.88 1.13 4.05
C ALA A 242 15.75 1.94 3.39
N GLU A 243 16.00 3.22 3.09
CA GLU A 243 15.05 4.11 2.41
C GLU A 243 15.03 3.88 0.91
N ASP A 244 16.20 3.64 0.32
CA ASP A 244 16.29 3.23 -1.09
C ASP A 244 15.48 1.95 -1.33
N TRP A 245 15.55 1.01 -0.40
CA TRP A 245 14.71 -0.18 -0.41
C TRP A 245 13.23 0.16 -0.26
N ALA A 246 12.83 0.92 0.78
CA ALA A 246 11.43 1.23 1.05
C ALA A 246 10.77 2.00 -0.10
N GLU A 247 11.46 3.00 -0.65
CA GLU A 247 11.03 3.75 -1.83
C GLU A 247 10.91 2.84 -3.06
N THR A 248 11.92 2.01 -3.33
CA THR A 248 11.88 1.07 -4.46
C THR A 248 10.74 0.06 -4.32
N PHE A 249 10.50 -0.45 -3.10
CA PHE A 249 9.43 -1.39 -2.78
C PHE A 249 8.06 -0.74 -2.97
N ALA A 250 7.89 0.49 -2.47
CA ALA A 250 6.66 1.25 -2.65
C ALA A 250 6.35 1.43 -4.13
N HIS A 251 7.34 1.83 -4.92
CA HIS A 251 7.20 1.98 -6.36
C HIS A 251 6.88 0.67 -7.09
N TYR A 252 7.48 -0.44 -6.68
CA TYR A 252 7.12 -1.76 -7.21
C TYR A 252 5.63 -2.07 -6.97
N LEU A 253 5.11 -1.83 -5.76
CA LEU A 253 3.68 -1.98 -5.45
C LEU A 253 2.82 -1.01 -6.29
N HIS A 254 3.21 0.27 -6.38
CA HIS A 254 2.52 1.25 -7.24
C HIS A 254 2.37 0.75 -8.67
N ILE A 255 3.45 0.24 -9.27
CA ILE A 255 3.47 -0.26 -10.63
C ILE A 255 2.54 -1.48 -10.76
N ARG A 256 2.70 -2.46 -9.87
CA ARG A 256 1.97 -3.74 -9.92
C ARG A 256 0.46 -3.52 -9.83
N ASP A 257 -0.04 -2.87 -8.77
CA ASP A 257 -1.49 -2.66 -8.60
C ASP A 257 -2.08 -1.73 -9.66
N THR A 258 -1.31 -0.77 -10.19
CA THR A 258 -1.79 0.10 -11.28
C THR A 258 -1.94 -0.66 -12.60
N ILE A 259 -1.01 -1.58 -12.91
CA ILE A 259 -1.13 -2.43 -14.10
C ILE A 259 -2.36 -3.35 -14.00
N ASP A 260 -2.61 -3.96 -12.84
CA ASP A 260 -3.81 -4.79 -12.68
C ASP A 260 -5.09 -3.98 -12.78
N THR A 261 -5.08 -2.75 -12.25
CA THR A 261 -6.18 -1.81 -12.46
C THR A 261 -6.40 -1.52 -13.93
N ALA A 262 -5.33 -1.20 -14.67
CA ALA A 262 -5.41 -0.96 -16.10
C ALA A 262 -5.93 -2.19 -16.86
N ALA A 263 -5.51 -3.40 -16.47
CA ALA A 263 -5.98 -4.64 -17.07
C ALA A 263 -7.48 -4.86 -16.84
N ALA A 264 -7.97 -4.62 -15.62
CA ALA A 264 -9.39 -4.75 -15.28
C ALA A 264 -10.29 -3.83 -16.10
N PHE A 265 -9.79 -2.67 -16.53
CA PHE A 265 -10.55 -1.69 -17.32
C PHE A 265 -10.16 -1.65 -18.80
N GLY A 266 -9.39 -2.62 -19.29
CA GLY A 266 -9.05 -2.77 -20.71
C GLY A 266 -7.98 -1.81 -21.24
N PHE A 267 -7.24 -1.14 -20.36
CA PHE A 267 -6.06 -0.32 -20.70
C PHE A 267 -4.77 -1.14 -20.80
N ALA A 268 -4.76 -2.36 -20.24
CA ALA A 268 -3.68 -3.33 -20.36
C ALA A 268 -4.26 -4.72 -20.72
N PRO A 269 -3.44 -5.69 -21.18
CA PRO A 269 -3.90 -7.05 -21.44
C PRO A 269 -4.57 -7.67 -20.21
N ALA A 270 -5.68 -8.39 -20.40
CA ALA A 270 -6.39 -9.05 -19.31
C ALA A 270 -5.48 -10.01 -18.52
N GLY A 271 -5.57 -9.96 -17.19
CA GLY A 271 -4.75 -10.78 -16.30
C GLY A 271 -3.27 -10.43 -16.35
N ALA A 272 -2.94 -9.13 -16.40
CA ALA A 272 -1.57 -8.65 -16.64
C ALA A 272 -0.57 -9.11 -15.58
N THR A 273 -0.91 -9.08 -14.28
CA THR A 273 0.00 -9.59 -13.22
C THR A 273 -0.68 -10.51 -12.19
N VAL A 274 -1.95 -10.29 -11.83
CA VAL A 274 -2.66 -11.15 -10.84
C VAL A 274 -3.05 -12.52 -11.39
N ASP A 275 -3.76 -12.57 -12.52
CA ASP A 275 -4.30 -13.84 -13.04
C ASP A 275 -3.22 -14.74 -13.68
N LYS A 276 -2.04 -14.17 -13.92
CA LYS A 276 -0.88 -14.86 -14.47
C LYS A 276 0.35 -14.45 -13.64
N PRO A 277 0.62 -15.12 -12.51
CA PRO A 277 1.83 -14.87 -11.75
C PRO A 277 3.03 -15.11 -12.66
N LEU A 278 3.75 -14.04 -12.97
CA LEU A 278 4.97 -14.11 -13.75
C LEU A 278 6.13 -14.17 -12.77
N ALA A 279 6.64 -15.37 -12.50
CA ALA A 279 7.74 -15.55 -11.56
C ALA A 279 9.11 -15.32 -12.24
N GLY A 280 10.06 -14.84 -11.45
CA GLY A 280 11.47 -14.67 -11.85
C GLY A 280 11.70 -13.50 -12.82
N SER A 281 12.92 -13.39 -13.31
CA SER A 281 13.39 -12.23 -14.09
C SER A 281 12.57 -11.93 -15.34
N SER A 282 12.08 -12.95 -16.06
CA SER A 282 11.23 -12.78 -17.24
C SER A 282 9.85 -12.19 -16.90
N GLY A 283 9.37 -12.43 -15.68
CA GLY A 283 8.14 -11.84 -15.19
C GLY A 283 8.27 -10.36 -14.90
N PHE A 284 9.37 -9.97 -14.25
CA PHE A 284 9.69 -8.57 -14.05
C PHE A 284 9.82 -7.79 -15.37
N ASP A 285 10.55 -8.35 -16.35
CA ASP A 285 10.71 -7.71 -17.67
C ASP A 285 9.35 -7.42 -18.31
N ARG A 286 8.43 -8.38 -18.21
CA ARG A 286 7.08 -8.21 -18.75
C ARG A 286 6.27 -7.13 -18.01
N ILE A 287 6.43 -7.02 -16.69
CA ILE A 287 5.81 -5.95 -15.90
C ILE A 287 6.29 -4.58 -16.41
N ILE A 288 7.60 -4.41 -16.61
CA ILE A 288 8.19 -3.16 -17.09
C ILE A 288 7.78 -2.84 -18.54
N GLU A 289 7.74 -3.84 -19.42
CA GLU A 289 7.22 -3.67 -20.79
C GLU A 289 5.79 -3.14 -20.83
N LEU A 290 4.94 -3.56 -19.88
CA LEU A 290 3.57 -3.07 -19.75
C LEU A 290 3.52 -1.68 -19.10
N TRP A 291 4.36 -1.45 -18.08
CA TRP A 291 4.34 -0.24 -17.29
C TRP A 291 4.77 1.01 -18.07
N LEU A 292 5.89 0.94 -18.78
CA LEU A 292 6.49 2.12 -19.43
C LEU A 292 5.53 2.83 -20.41
N PRO A 293 4.87 2.14 -21.37
CA PRO A 293 3.91 2.79 -22.25
C PRO A 293 2.65 3.25 -21.51
N LEU A 294 2.19 2.49 -20.49
CA LEU A 294 1.00 2.83 -19.72
C LEU A 294 1.21 4.12 -18.90
N SER A 295 2.29 4.21 -18.14
CA SER A 295 2.63 5.38 -17.33
C SER A 295 2.81 6.64 -18.18
N TRP A 296 3.47 6.51 -19.34
CA TRP A 296 3.56 7.61 -20.31
C TRP A 296 2.18 8.08 -20.78
N ALA A 297 1.30 7.15 -21.15
CA ALA A 297 -0.05 7.48 -21.59
C ALA A 297 -0.86 8.17 -20.48
N LEU A 298 -0.78 7.68 -19.24
CA LEU A 298 -1.46 8.26 -18.08
C LEU A 298 -0.98 9.69 -17.81
N ASN A 299 0.34 9.93 -17.86
CA ASN A 299 0.90 11.28 -17.73
C ASN A 299 0.39 12.20 -18.84
N MET A 300 0.35 11.74 -20.09
CA MET A 300 -0.16 12.54 -21.21
C MET A 300 -1.67 12.83 -21.10
N ILE A 301 -2.46 11.89 -20.59
CA ILE A 301 -3.89 12.10 -20.31
C ILE A 301 -4.07 13.17 -19.22
N ASN A 302 -3.31 13.10 -18.13
CA ASN A 302 -3.37 14.11 -17.08
C ASN A 302 -2.98 15.50 -17.59
N ARG A 303 -1.88 15.62 -18.32
CA ARG A 303 -1.46 16.88 -18.96
C ARG A 303 -2.53 17.44 -19.89
N SER A 304 -3.20 16.57 -20.66
CA SER A 304 -4.31 16.98 -21.53
C SER A 304 -5.50 17.56 -20.78
N MET A 305 -5.69 17.19 -19.51
CA MET A 305 -6.74 17.69 -18.64
C MET A 305 -6.27 18.86 -17.76
N GLY A 306 -5.01 19.30 -17.90
CA GLY A 306 -4.42 20.38 -17.11
C GLY A 306 -3.92 19.96 -15.73
N HIS A 307 -3.75 18.66 -15.49
CA HIS A 307 -3.18 18.11 -14.25
C HIS A 307 -1.69 17.81 -14.40
N GLN A 308 -1.00 17.67 -13.26
CA GLN A 308 0.38 17.18 -13.22
C GLN A 308 0.46 15.70 -13.60
N ASP A 309 1.68 15.24 -13.89
CA ASP A 309 1.93 13.83 -14.18
C ASP A 309 1.42 12.94 -13.05
N LEU A 310 0.74 11.84 -13.42
CA LEU A 310 0.27 10.86 -12.44
C LEU A 310 1.44 10.13 -11.79
N TYR A 311 2.46 9.84 -12.60
CA TYR A 311 3.68 9.15 -12.22
C TYR A 311 4.88 9.91 -12.77
N PRO A 312 5.35 10.96 -12.08
CA PRO A 312 6.45 11.84 -12.53
C PRO A 312 7.85 11.23 -12.37
N PHE A 313 7.97 9.92 -12.13
CA PHE A 313 9.23 9.28 -11.79
C PHE A 313 9.92 8.67 -13.02
N VAL A 314 11.25 8.74 -13.02
CA VAL A 314 12.11 8.11 -14.01
C VAL A 314 12.62 6.79 -13.44
N LEU A 315 12.58 5.73 -14.25
CA LEU A 315 13.08 4.40 -13.87
C LEU A 315 14.41 4.13 -14.60
N PRO A 316 15.55 4.62 -14.10
CA PRO A 316 16.85 4.32 -14.70
C PRO A 316 17.19 2.82 -14.53
N PRO A 317 18.11 2.28 -15.34
CA PRO A 317 18.47 0.86 -15.28
C PRO A 317 18.84 0.35 -13.88
N ALA A 318 19.56 1.14 -13.09
CA ALA A 318 19.95 0.76 -11.72
C ALA A 318 18.73 0.58 -10.79
N VAL A 319 17.71 1.44 -10.90
CA VAL A 319 16.46 1.31 -10.14
C VAL A 319 15.66 0.09 -10.60
N LEU A 320 15.67 -0.21 -11.89
CA LEU A 320 15.01 -1.41 -12.41
C LEU A 320 15.65 -2.70 -11.88
N GLU A 321 16.98 -2.74 -11.71
CA GLU A 321 17.64 -3.90 -11.10
C GLU A 321 17.33 -4.05 -9.61
N LYS A 322 17.22 -2.95 -8.87
CA LYS A 322 16.72 -2.95 -7.48
C LYS A 322 15.29 -3.50 -7.39
N MET A 323 14.39 -3.01 -8.25
CA MET A 323 13.01 -3.50 -8.33
C MET A 323 12.93 -4.97 -8.75
N ARG A 324 13.85 -5.43 -9.61
CA ARG A 324 13.94 -6.83 -10.02
C ARG A 324 14.25 -7.74 -8.82
N LEU A 325 15.19 -7.35 -7.95
CA LEU A 325 15.46 -8.11 -6.72
C LEU A 325 14.19 -8.22 -5.86
N ILE A 326 13.47 -7.11 -5.67
CA ILE A 326 12.21 -7.10 -4.91
C ILE A 326 11.20 -8.08 -5.53
N HIS A 327 11.02 -8.04 -6.85
CA HIS A 327 10.13 -8.96 -7.56
C HIS A 327 10.52 -10.44 -7.36
N GLU A 328 11.81 -10.74 -7.44
CA GLU A 328 12.34 -12.09 -7.25
C GLU A 328 12.11 -12.61 -5.83
N LEU A 329 12.34 -11.77 -4.80
CA LEU A 329 12.10 -12.12 -3.41
C LEU A 329 10.61 -12.31 -3.09
N ILE A 330 9.72 -11.52 -3.71
CA ILE A 330 8.27 -11.68 -3.56
C ILE A 330 7.77 -12.95 -4.26
N SER A 331 8.42 -13.38 -5.34
CA SER A 331 7.98 -14.50 -6.18
C SER A 331 8.66 -15.84 -5.87
N ALA A 332 9.56 -15.89 -4.89
CA ALA A 332 10.36 -17.06 -4.52
C ALA A 332 9.54 -18.14 -3.79
#